data_AF-A0A0D6KCD6-F1
#
_entry.id   AF-A0A0D6KCD6-F1
#
_cell.length_a   1.000
_cell.length_b   1.000
_cell.length_c   1.000
_cell.angle_alpha   90.00
_cell.angle_beta   90.00
_cell.angle_gamma   90.00
#
_symmetry.space_group_name_H-M   'P 1'
#
loop_
_entity.id
_entity.type
_entity.pdbx_description
1 polymer ?
#
loop_
_entity_poly.entity_id
_entity_poly.type
_entity_poly.pdbx_seq_one_letter_code
_entity_poly.pdbx_strand_id
1 'polypeptide(L)'
;MDQDWKVVVLSFPQAVIPQQALLPPGVTRITLVDFSEQLLQDKLSAFPVGVADGIASNIGSIGAFIHIHPVFQVSHTKTLPYIEQEKAIVKHVFFMAKHLKKSLNEAARYGRSCFLTVARLDGAFGFEHNTNFGVIGAGLAGLTKTMRWEWPKVYTRAVDISPALDAQQSAQHIIAELHDSNLYLSEVGYSAQGRVTLVTSSDK
;
A
#
# COMPACT_ATOMS: atom_id res chain seq x y z
N MET A 1 6.66 -3.61 22.37
CA MET A 1 7.67 -2.57 22.11
C MET A 1 6.93 -1.39 21.53
N ASP A 2 6.69 -0.37 22.35
CA ASP A 2 6.21 0.93 21.90
C ASP A 2 7.37 1.60 21.18
N GLN A 3 7.53 1.29 19.89
CA GLN A 3 8.40 2.07 19.04
C GLN A 3 7.70 3.41 18.80
N ASP A 4 8.41 4.51 19.07
CA ASP A 4 7.97 5.88 18.84
C ASP A 4 7.91 6.18 17.33
N TRP A 5 7.00 5.51 16.63
CA TRP A 5 6.81 5.64 15.19
C TRP A 5 6.21 7.00 14.86
N LYS A 6 6.95 7.78 14.09
CA LYS A 6 6.41 8.99 13.46
C LYS A 6 5.67 8.61 12.19
N VAL A 7 4.39 9.01 12.09
CA VAL A 7 3.55 8.72 10.93
C VAL A 7 3.59 9.88 9.94
N VAL A 8 3.82 9.55 8.67
CA VAL A 8 3.78 10.49 7.55
C VAL A 8 2.79 9.99 6.51
N VAL A 9 1.91 10.88 6.05
CA VAL A 9 0.95 10.59 4.98
C VAL A 9 1.44 11.26 3.70
N LEU A 10 1.93 10.45 2.77
CA LEU A 10 2.22 10.88 1.41
C LEU A 10 0.93 10.80 0.57
N SER A 11 0.42 11.94 0.10
CA SER A 11 -0.81 12.04 -0.68
C SER A 11 -0.51 12.27 -2.16
N PHE A 12 -1.26 11.60 -3.03
CA PHE A 12 -1.24 11.87 -4.47
C PHE A 12 -1.80 13.26 -4.80
N PRO A 13 -1.54 13.78 -6.02
CA PRO A 13 -2.11 15.05 -6.46
C PRO A 13 -3.64 15.09 -6.34
N GLN A 14 -4.18 16.25 -5.96
CA GLN A 14 -5.64 16.44 -5.79
C GLN A 14 -6.44 16.21 -7.08
N ALA A 15 -5.81 16.37 -8.24
CA ALA A 15 -6.41 16.02 -9.54
C ALA A 15 -6.74 14.52 -9.66
N VAL A 16 -6.10 13.66 -8.87
CA VAL A 16 -6.36 12.22 -8.82
C VAL A 16 -7.14 11.82 -7.58
N ILE A 17 -6.80 12.40 -6.42
CA ILE A 17 -7.47 12.15 -5.14
C ILE A 17 -8.07 13.46 -4.62
N PRO A 18 -9.32 13.79 -5.01
CA PRO A 18 -9.89 15.11 -4.75
C PRO A 18 -10.21 15.34 -3.27
N GLN A 19 -10.53 14.28 -2.53
CA GLN A 19 -10.85 14.35 -1.12
C GLN A 19 -9.71 13.77 -0.29
N GLN A 20 -9.24 14.54 0.69
CA GLN A 20 -8.26 14.08 1.65
C GLN A 20 -8.89 14.01 3.03
N ALA A 21 -8.66 12.92 3.75
CA ALA A 21 -9.13 12.78 5.13
C ALA A 21 -8.49 13.83 6.05
N LEU A 22 -9.17 14.19 7.14
CA LEU A 22 -8.55 14.93 8.23
C LEU A 22 -7.55 14.02 8.93
N LEU A 23 -6.38 14.56 9.30
CA LEU A 23 -5.35 13.81 10.01
C LEU A 23 -5.37 14.17 11.50
N PRO A 24 -5.07 13.19 12.38
CA PRO A 24 -4.85 13.48 13.78
C PRO A 24 -3.75 14.54 13.99
N PRO A 25 -3.80 15.32 15.08
CA PRO A 25 -2.73 16.24 15.43
C PRO A 25 -1.37 15.54 15.47
N GLY A 26 -0.33 16.20 14.93
CA GLY A 26 1.05 15.68 14.91
C GLY A 26 1.39 14.77 13.73
N VAL A 27 0.42 14.34 12.91
CA VAL A 27 0.70 13.57 11.68
C VAL A 27 1.02 14.52 10.53
N THR A 28 2.19 14.37 9.93
CA THR A 28 2.62 15.18 8.78
C THR A 28 2.01 14.66 7.48
N ARG A 29 1.38 15.54 6.69
CA ARG A 29 1.00 15.26 5.30
C ARG A 29 2.00 15.91 4.34
N ILE A 30 2.47 15.13 3.37
CA ILE A 30 3.21 15.63 2.20
C ILE A 30 2.34 15.34 0.98
N THR A 31 1.95 16.38 0.24
CA THR A 31 1.17 16.21 -0.99
C THR A 31 2.11 16.29 -2.19
N LEU A 32 2.12 15.25 -3.01
CA LEU A 32 2.82 15.25 -4.29
C LEU A 32 2.08 16.14 -5.28
N VAL A 33 2.82 16.96 -6.02
CA VAL A 33 2.25 17.86 -7.05
C VAL A 33 2.07 17.13 -8.38
N ASP A 34 2.84 16.07 -8.63
CA ASP A 34 2.76 15.22 -9.81
C ASP A 34 3.19 13.77 -9.50
N PHE A 35 3.27 12.92 -10.53
CA PHE A 35 3.71 11.51 -10.44
C PHE A 35 5.17 11.30 -10.87
N SER A 36 5.99 12.36 -10.93
CA SER A 36 7.37 12.25 -11.36
C SER A 36 8.19 11.43 -10.35
N GLU A 37 9.05 10.55 -10.88
CA GLU A 37 9.92 9.73 -10.04
C GLU A 37 10.94 10.59 -9.28
N GLN A 38 11.42 11.69 -9.91
CA GLN A 38 12.37 12.61 -9.29
C GLN A 38 11.78 13.26 -8.05
N LEU A 39 10.57 13.84 -8.15
CA LEU A 39 9.89 14.42 -6.99
C LEU A 39 9.72 13.38 -5.87
N LEU A 40 9.33 12.16 -6.23
CA LEU A 40 9.18 11.11 -5.24
C LEU A 40 10.50 10.81 -4.54
N GLN A 41 11.58 10.63 -5.31
CA GLN A 41 12.91 10.37 -4.76
C GLN A 41 13.33 11.50 -3.81
N ASP A 42 13.12 12.75 -4.20
CA ASP A 42 13.46 13.92 -3.38
C ASP A 42 12.69 13.92 -2.05
N LYS A 43 11.37 13.64 -2.08
CA LYS A 43 10.55 13.54 -0.87
C LYS A 43 10.93 12.37 0.04
N LEU A 44 11.44 11.26 -0.50
CA LEU A 44 11.87 10.11 0.31
C LEU A 44 13.31 10.26 0.85
N SER A 45 14.13 11.11 0.23
CA SER A 45 15.58 11.14 0.45
C SER A 45 16.01 11.57 1.86
N ALA A 46 17.13 11.01 2.31
CA ALA A 46 17.83 11.42 3.54
C ALA A 46 18.84 12.57 3.29
N PHE A 47 19.24 12.75 2.04
CA PHE A 47 20.14 13.81 1.59
C PHE A 47 19.45 14.51 0.41
N PRO A 48 18.56 15.47 0.67
CA PRO A 48 17.86 16.12 -0.41
C PRO A 48 18.84 16.91 -1.28
N VAL A 49 18.85 16.62 -2.57
CA VAL A 49 19.49 17.50 -3.55
C VAL A 49 18.51 18.63 -3.84
N GLY A 50 18.63 19.74 -3.11
CA GLY A 50 17.85 20.96 -3.39
C GLY A 50 16.41 21.00 -2.87
N VAL A 51 15.98 20.05 -2.01
CA VAL A 51 14.58 19.96 -1.53
C VAL A 51 14.54 19.87 0.01
N ALA A 52 14.28 20.99 0.69
CA ALA A 52 14.39 21.07 2.16
C ALA A 52 13.40 20.19 2.97
N ASP A 53 12.43 19.54 2.33
CA ASP A 53 11.33 18.82 3.00
C ASP A 53 11.33 17.29 2.80
N GLY A 54 12.50 16.69 2.55
CA GLY A 54 12.66 15.23 2.50
C GLY A 54 12.29 14.53 3.82
N ILE A 55 11.58 13.41 3.76
CA ILE A 55 11.10 12.66 4.93
C ILE A 55 12.27 12.15 5.76
N ALA A 56 13.24 11.48 5.13
CA ALA A 56 14.31 10.85 5.87
C ALA A 56 15.28 11.87 6.50
N SER A 57 15.43 13.07 5.91
CA SER A 57 16.23 14.14 6.49
C SER A 57 15.54 14.88 7.64
N ASN A 58 14.22 15.04 7.60
CA ASN A 58 13.47 15.86 8.56
C ASN A 58 12.80 15.07 9.69
N ILE A 59 12.45 13.80 9.43
CA ILE A 59 11.61 13.00 10.32
C ILE A 59 12.40 11.81 10.87
N GLY A 60 13.05 11.08 9.97
CA GLY A 60 13.89 9.91 10.26
C GLY A 60 13.78 8.83 9.19
N SER A 61 14.61 7.78 9.30
CA SER A 61 14.60 6.66 8.36
C SER A 61 13.23 5.97 8.27
N ILE A 62 12.85 5.58 7.05
CA ILE A 62 11.55 4.95 6.80
C ILE A 62 11.67 3.46 7.10
N GLY A 63 11.03 3.02 8.19
CA GLY A 63 11.01 1.61 8.60
C GLY A 63 9.79 0.81 8.15
N ALA A 64 8.74 1.48 7.69
CA ALA A 64 7.48 0.85 7.30
C ALA A 64 6.83 1.63 6.16
N PHE A 65 6.22 0.91 5.23
CA PHE A 65 5.44 1.45 4.13
C PHE A 65 4.10 0.74 4.03
N ILE A 66 3.04 1.53 3.92
CA ILE A 66 1.66 1.06 3.71
C ILE A 66 1.08 1.86 2.56
N HIS A 67 0.76 1.19 1.45
CA HIS A 67 0.00 1.79 0.36
C HIS A 67 -1.48 1.47 0.50
N ILE A 68 -2.32 2.50 0.67
CA ILE A 68 -3.78 2.35 0.66
C ILE A 68 -4.29 2.76 -0.72
N HIS A 69 -4.65 1.78 -1.55
CA HIS A 69 -5.17 2.07 -2.88
C HIS A 69 -6.59 2.67 -2.78
N PRO A 70 -6.89 3.75 -3.53
CA PRO A 70 -8.22 4.34 -3.53
C PRO A 70 -9.25 3.39 -4.16
N VAL A 71 -10.52 3.60 -3.84
CA VAL A 71 -11.63 2.87 -4.47
C VAL A 71 -11.88 3.47 -5.85
N PHE A 72 -11.69 2.67 -6.89
CA PHE A 72 -12.13 3.00 -8.25
C PHE A 72 -13.43 2.27 -8.54
N GLN A 73 -14.54 3.02 -8.60
CA GLN A 73 -15.82 2.46 -9.02
C GLN A 73 -15.88 2.36 -10.53
N VAL A 74 -16.21 1.16 -11.01
CA VAL A 74 -16.36 0.87 -12.43
C VAL A 74 -17.83 0.61 -12.72
N SER A 75 -18.39 1.34 -13.68
CA SER A 75 -19.75 1.12 -14.17
C SER A 75 -19.84 -0.21 -14.93
N HIS A 76 -21.02 -0.85 -14.92
CA HIS A 76 -21.30 -2.03 -15.75
C HIS A 76 -21.31 -1.63 -17.24
N THR A 77 -20.15 -1.66 -17.87
CA THR A 77 -19.97 -1.46 -19.31
C THR A 77 -19.56 -2.78 -19.98
N LYS A 78 -19.90 -2.96 -21.26
CA LYS A 78 -19.47 -4.13 -22.04
C LYS A 78 -17.94 -4.22 -22.21
N THR A 79 -17.23 -3.12 -21.98
CA THR A 79 -15.77 -3.01 -22.08
C THR A 79 -15.17 -2.77 -20.71
N LEU A 80 -14.04 -3.43 -20.43
CA LEU A 80 -13.26 -3.21 -19.21
C LEU A 80 -12.58 -1.82 -19.29
N PRO A 81 -12.87 -0.87 -18.38
CA PRO A 81 -12.28 0.46 -18.45
C PRO A 81 -10.80 0.40 -18.08
N TYR A 82 -9.98 1.09 -18.87
CA TYR A 82 -8.58 1.34 -18.53
C TYR A 82 -8.47 2.70 -17.82
N ILE A 83 -8.25 2.69 -16.51
CA ILE A 83 -8.18 3.91 -15.70
C ILE A 83 -6.73 4.38 -15.63
N GLU A 84 -6.37 5.40 -16.41
CA GLU A 84 -4.99 5.93 -16.46
C GLU A 84 -4.49 6.41 -15.09
N GLN A 85 -5.37 6.96 -14.26
CA GLN A 85 -5.07 7.40 -12.90
C GLN A 85 -4.69 6.22 -12.00
N GLU A 86 -5.40 5.10 -12.12
CA GLU A 86 -5.13 3.88 -11.36
C GLU A 86 -3.76 3.31 -11.74
N LYS A 87 -3.47 3.24 -13.04
CA LYS A 87 -2.15 2.87 -13.58
C LYS A 87 -1.04 3.79 -13.06
N ALA A 88 -1.25 5.10 -13.07
CA ALA A 88 -0.27 6.06 -12.59
C ALA A 88 0.06 5.83 -11.10
N ILE A 89 -0.97 5.57 -10.28
CA ILE A 89 -0.80 5.20 -8.86
C ILE A 89 0.01 3.91 -8.74
N VAL A 90 -0.38 2.83 -9.43
CA VAL A 90 0.34 1.54 -9.32
C VAL A 90 1.80 1.69 -9.74
N LYS A 91 2.07 2.38 -10.86
CA LYS A 91 3.44 2.71 -11.28
C LYS A 91 4.21 3.48 -10.20
N HIS A 92 3.55 4.40 -9.51
CA HIS A 92 4.17 5.16 -8.43
C HIS A 92 4.53 4.26 -7.24
N VAL A 93 3.70 3.27 -6.90
CA VAL A 93 4.03 2.28 -5.85
C VAL A 93 5.22 1.40 -6.25
N PHE A 94 5.42 1.12 -7.54
CA PHE A 94 6.66 0.49 -8.01
C PHE A 94 7.89 1.37 -7.75
N PHE A 95 7.79 2.69 -7.96
CA PHE A 95 8.88 3.61 -7.62
C PHE A 95 9.10 3.70 -6.10
N MET A 96 8.05 3.68 -5.28
CA MET A 96 8.18 3.56 -3.83
C MET A 96 9.01 2.33 -3.47
N ALA A 97 8.71 1.18 -4.07
CA ALA A 97 9.46 -0.05 -3.82
C ALA A 97 10.95 0.10 -4.19
N LYS A 98 11.24 0.66 -5.37
CA LYS A 98 12.62 0.94 -5.82
C LYS A 98 13.40 1.78 -4.79
N HIS A 99 12.82 2.89 -4.34
CA HIS A 99 13.52 3.86 -3.48
C HIS A 99 13.56 3.44 -2.00
N LEU A 100 12.59 2.64 -1.54
CA LEU A 100 12.53 2.18 -0.16
C LEU A 100 13.33 0.90 0.11
N LYS A 101 13.81 0.20 -0.92
CA LYS A 101 14.58 -1.06 -0.80
C LYS A 101 15.66 -0.99 0.28
N LYS A 102 16.52 0.03 0.24
CA LYS A 102 17.62 0.19 1.20
C LYS A 102 17.09 0.43 2.62
N SER A 103 16.23 1.43 2.79
CA SER A 103 15.72 1.84 4.10
C SER A 103 14.97 0.71 4.81
N LEU A 104 14.09 0.01 4.10
CA LEU A 104 13.30 -1.08 4.70
C LEU A 104 14.17 -2.29 5.07
N ASN A 105 15.16 -2.65 4.26
CA ASN A 105 16.09 -3.74 4.59
C ASN A 105 17.02 -3.38 5.76
N GLU A 106 17.41 -2.11 5.89
CA GLU A 106 18.19 -1.64 7.05
C GLU A 106 17.34 -1.66 8.32
N ALA A 107 16.11 -1.15 8.26
CA ALA A 107 15.16 -1.17 9.39
C ALA A 107 14.84 -2.60 9.86
N ALA A 108 14.76 -3.56 8.92
CA ALA A 108 14.53 -4.98 9.21
C ALA A 108 15.62 -5.62 10.10
N ARG A 109 16.79 -4.97 10.26
CA ARG A 109 17.87 -5.44 11.16
C ARG A 109 17.59 -5.13 12.63
N TYR A 110 16.73 -4.16 12.90
CA TYR A 110 16.46 -3.64 14.25
C TYR A 110 15.04 -3.94 14.75
N GLY A 111 14.16 -4.39 13.87
CA GLY A 111 12.77 -4.70 14.21
C GLY A 111 11.96 -5.13 12.99
N ARG A 112 10.64 -5.16 13.16
CA ARG A 112 9.71 -5.55 12.08
C ARG A 112 9.50 -4.39 11.11
N SER A 113 10.29 -4.38 10.04
CA SER A 113 10.10 -3.51 8.87
C SER A 113 9.02 -4.09 7.95
N CYS A 114 8.24 -3.25 7.26
CA CYS A 114 7.17 -3.72 6.38
C CYS A 114 7.02 -2.96 5.06
N PHE A 115 6.58 -3.70 4.04
CA PHE A 115 6.01 -3.19 2.80
C PHE A 115 4.65 -3.84 2.59
N LEU A 116 3.58 -3.10 2.91
CA LEU A 116 2.20 -3.58 2.85
C LEU A 116 1.44 -2.81 1.77
N THR A 117 0.67 -3.52 0.95
CA THR A 117 -0.22 -2.92 -0.03
C THR A 117 -1.66 -3.32 0.26
N VAL A 118 -2.58 -2.36 0.12
CA VAL A 118 -4.01 -2.57 0.30
C VAL A 118 -4.69 -2.29 -1.04
N ALA A 119 -5.24 -3.32 -1.67
CA ALA A 119 -6.14 -3.23 -2.81
C ALA A 119 -7.60 -3.11 -2.35
N ARG A 120 -8.47 -2.62 -3.23
CA ARG A 120 -9.91 -2.46 -2.99
C ARG A 120 -10.71 -3.20 -4.06
N LEU A 121 -10.56 -4.52 -4.14
CA LEU A 121 -11.26 -5.37 -5.11
C LEU A 121 -12.63 -5.77 -4.53
N ASP A 122 -12.85 -7.05 -4.24
CA ASP A 122 -14.05 -7.56 -3.58
C ASP A 122 -13.78 -8.08 -2.16
N GLY A 123 -12.52 -8.12 -1.72
CA GLY A 123 -12.12 -8.74 -0.45
C GLY A 123 -11.88 -10.25 -0.55
N ALA A 124 -11.97 -10.80 -1.76
CA ALA A 124 -11.78 -12.20 -2.10
C ALA A 124 -10.98 -12.34 -3.42
N PHE A 125 -10.06 -11.41 -3.69
CA PHE A 125 -9.14 -11.43 -4.84
C PHE A 125 -9.83 -11.41 -6.21
N GLY A 126 -11.09 -10.96 -6.28
CA GLY A 126 -11.94 -10.97 -7.48
C GLY A 126 -12.76 -12.24 -7.65
N PHE A 127 -12.76 -13.18 -6.70
CA PHE A 127 -13.48 -14.45 -6.82
C PHE A 127 -14.95 -14.39 -6.37
N GLU A 128 -15.38 -13.36 -5.64
CA GLU A 128 -16.77 -13.22 -5.19
C GLU A 128 -17.68 -12.60 -6.26
N HIS A 129 -17.11 -11.81 -7.19
CA HIS A 129 -17.83 -11.18 -8.31
C HIS A 129 -19.04 -10.33 -7.85
N ASN A 130 -19.01 -9.78 -6.63
CA ASN A 130 -20.14 -9.08 -6.00
C ASN A 130 -20.06 -7.55 -6.12
N THR A 131 -18.93 -7.02 -6.61
CA THR A 131 -18.72 -5.59 -6.82
C THR A 131 -17.80 -5.36 -8.01
N ASN A 132 -17.99 -4.24 -8.71
CA ASN A 132 -17.06 -3.80 -9.73
C ASN A 132 -15.94 -2.98 -9.08
N PHE A 133 -14.72 -3.14 -9.60
CA PHE A 133 -13.53 -2.47 -9.10
C PHE A 133 -12.56 -2.15 -10.26
N GLY A 134 -11.64 -1.21 -10.01
CA GLY A 134 -10.47 -1.01 -10.86
C GLY A 134 -9.55 -2.23 -10.81
N VAL A 135 -9.27 -2.83 -11.97
CA VAL A 135 -8.50 -4.07 -12.05
C VAL A 135 -6.99 -3.84 -11.98
N ILE A 136 -6.51 -2.62 -12.24
CA ILE A 136 -5.08 -2.33 -12.33
C ILE A 136 -4.44 -2.43 -10.94
N GLY A 137 -5.18 -2.05 -9.89
CA GLY A 137 -4.81 -2.19 -8.49
C GLY A 137 -4.52 -3.63 -8.06
N ALA A 138 -5.10 -4.64 -8.72
CA ALA A 138 -4.80 -6.05 -8.45
C ALA A 138 -3.32 -6.40 -8.69
N GLY A 139 -2.61 -5.62 -9.53
CA GLY A 139 -1.18 -5.76 -9.77
C GLY A 139 -0.30 -5.54 -8.52
N LEU A 140 -0.84 -4.89 -7.47
CA LEU A 140 -0.14 -4.70 -6.19
C LEU A 140 0.19 -6.03 -5.49
N ALA A 141 -0.64 -7.05 -5.65
CA ALA A 141 -0.37 -8.38 -5.13
C ALA A 141 0.87 -9.00 -5.79
N GLY A 142 1.00 -8.84 -7.12
CA GLY A 142 2.17 -9.25 -7.88
C GLY A 142 3.44 -8.53 -7.42
N LEU A 143 3.40 -7.19 -7.29
CA LEU A 143 4.51 -6.40 -6.77
C LEU A 143 4.95 -6.89 -5.38
N THR A 144 3.99 -7.10 -4.48
CA THR A 144 4.27 -7.51 -3.10
C THR A 144 4.89 -8.91 -3.04
N LYS A 145 4.42 -9.85 -3.87
CA LYS A 145 5.03 -11.18 -4.02
C LYS A 145 6.47 -11.09 -4.51
N THR A 146 6.79 -10.18 -5.42
CA THR A 146 8.17 -9.94 -5.85
C THR A 146 9.03 -9.39 -4.70
N MET A 147 8.53 -8.40 -3.95
CA MET A 147 9.27 -7.81 -2.83
C MET A 147 9.57 -8.82 -1.73
N ARG A 148 8.68 -9.79 -1.50
CA ARG A 148 8.90 -10.89 -0.56
C ARG A 148 10.18 -11.68 -0.89
N TRP A 149 10.40 -11.97 -2.18
CA TRP A 149 11.57 -12.72 -2.64
C TRP A 149 12.83 -11.86 -2.66
N GLU A 150 12.70 -10.59 -3.05
CA GLU A 150 13.85 -9.68 -3.09
C GLU A 150 14.33 -9.22 -1.71
N TRP A 151 13.41 -9.07 -0.74
CA TRP A 151 13.65 -8.50 0.59
C TRP A 151 13.23 -9.48 1.69
N PRO A 152 13.91 -10.63 1.84
CA PRO A 152 13.46 -11.71 2.72
C PRO A 152 13.39 -11.35 4.21
N LYS A 153 13.98 -10.23 4.64
CA LYS A 153 13.92 -9.72 6.02
C LYS A 153 12.78 -8.71 6.24
N VAL A 154 12.20 -8.17 5.18
CA VAL A 154 11.12 -7.18 5.25
C VAL A 154 9.79 -7.93 5.23
N TYR A 155 8.90 -7.62 6.18
CA TYR A 155 7.55 -8.16 6.16
C TYR A 155 6.79 -7.63 4.95
N THR A 156 6.21 -8.52 4.15
CA THR A 156 5.43 -8.16 2.96
C THR A 156 4.05 -8.79 3.04
N ARG A 157 3.02 -8.00 2.73
CA ARG A 157 1.63 -8.46 2.70
C ARG A 157 0.83 -7.65 1.71
N ALA A 158 0.16 -8.33 0.78
CA ALA A 158 -0.92 -7.74 0.01
C ALA A 158 -2.24 -8.01 0.73
N VAL A 159 -3.06 -6.99 0.89
CA VAL A 159 -4.37 -7.08 1.56
C VAL A 159 -5.40 -6.63 0.55
N ASP A 160 -6.35 -7.50 0.21
CA ASP A 160 -7.54 -7.10 -0.52
C ASP A 160 -8.67 -6.80 0.46
N ILE A 161 -9.17 -5.57 0.48
CA ILE A 161 -10.25 -5.15 1.38
C ILE A 161 -11.46 -4.75 0.55
N SER A 162 -12.57 -5.45 0.78
CA SER A 162 -13.84 -5.16 0.14
C SER A 162 -14.23 -3.68 0.32
N PRO A 163 -14.64 -2.98 -0.75
CA PRO A 163 -15.20 -1.63 -0.67
C PRO A 163 -16.42 -1.51 0.24
N ALA A 164 -17.10 -2.63 0.54
CA ALA A 164 -18.25 -2.66 1.45
C ALA A 164 -17.87 -2.51 2.94
N LEU A 165 -16.62 -2.76 3.31
CA LEU A 165 -16.14 -2.55 4.68
C LEU A 165 -15.87 -1.07 4.94
N ASP A 166 -16.24 -0.59 6.13
CA ASP A 166 -16.03 0.80 6.50
C ASP A 166 -14.55 1.10 6.82
N ALA A 167 -14.24 2.38 7.02
CA ALA A 167 -12.86 2.82 7.27
C ALA A 167 -12.28 2.27 8.58
N GLN A 168 -13.12 2.10 9.62
CA GLN A 168 -12.68 1.60 10.92
C GLN A 168 -12.35 0.11 10.84
N GLN A 169 -13.23 -0.68 10.24
CA GLN A 169 -13.02 -2.11 9.98
C GLN A 169 -11.78 -2.31 9.10
N SER A 170 -11.66 -1.53 8.01
CA SER A 170 -10.49 -1.58 7.13
C SER A 170 -9.19 -1.31 7.90
N ALA A 171 -9.17 -0.27 8.75
CA ALA A 171 -8.01 0.05 9.57
C ALA A 171 -7.68 -1.08 10.56
N GLN A 172 -8.68 -1.66 11.23
CA GLN A 172 -8.50 -2.79 12.14
C GLN A 172 -7.87 -4.00 11.43
N HIS A 173 -8.33 -4.33 10.22
CA HIS A 173 -7.77 -5.43 9.43
C HIS A 173 -6.34 -5.15 8.97
N ILE A 174 -6.03 -3.92 8.54
CA ILE A 174 -4.65 -3.53 8.17
C ILE A 174 -3.71 -3.65 9.37
N ILE A 175 -4.12 -3.15 10.54
CA ILE A 175 -3.33 -3.25 11.77
C ILE A 175 -3.14 -4.71 12.18
N ALA A 176 -4.19 -5.54 12.11
CA ALA A 176 -4.09 -6.97 12.38
C ALA A 176 -3.06 -7.65 11.47
N GLU A 177 -3.05 -7.33 10.17
CA GLU A 177 -2.07 -7.86 9.22
C GLU A 177 -0.65 -7.37 9.46
N LEU A 178 -0.46 -6.14 9.93
CA LEU A 178 0.88 -5.65 10.32
C LEU A 178 1.48 -6.47 11.46
N HIS A 179 0.63 -6.95 12.37
CA HIS A 179 0.99 -7.77 13.53
C HIS A 179 0.88 -9.29 13.30
N ASP A 180 0.47 -9.76 12.12
CA ASP A 180 0.32 -11.18 11.83
C ASP A 180 1.68 -11.91 11.93
N SER A 181 1.79 -12.88 12.83
CA SER A 181 2.99 -13.69 13.01
C SER A 181 3.24 -14.65 11.84
N ASN A 182 2.21 -14.97 11.05
CA ASN A 182 2.35 -15.87 9.91
C ASN A 182 3.02 -15.15 8.74
N LEU A 183 4.31 -15.37 8.60
CA LEU A 183 5.09 -14.79 7.51
C LEU A 183 4.87 -15.48 6.17
N TYR A 184 4.23 -16.66 6.09
CA TYR A 184 4.10 -17.45 4.86
C TYR A 184 3.03 -16.97 3.89
N LEU A 185 2.04 -16.23 4.39
CA LEU A 185 0.99 -15.66 3.56
C LEU A 185 1.54 -14.46 2.78
N SER A 186 1.36 -14.47 1.47
CA SER A 186 1.72 -13.36 0.58
C SER A 186 0.57 -12.38 0.39
N GLU A 187 -0.66 -12.89 0.40
CA GLU A 187 -1.89 -12.11 0.24
C GLU A 187 -3.03 -12.65 1.10
N VAL A 188 -3.91 -11.74 1.51
CA VAL A 188 -5.10 -12.02 2.33
C VAL A 188 -6.26 -11.16 1.81
N GLY A 189 -7.48 -11.65 1.98
CA GLY A 189 -8.71 -10.93 1.64
C GLY A 189 -9.55 -10.67 2.89
N TYR A 190 -10.25 -9.55 2.91
CA TYR A 190 -11.22 -9.19 3.93
C TYR A 190 -12.52 -8.70 3.30
N SER A 191 -13.61 -9.41 3.57
CA SER A 191 -14.98 -9.07 3.20
C SER A 191 -15.91 -9.28 4.39
N ALA A 192 -17.23 -9.20 4.20
CA ALA A 192 -18.21 -9.50 5.24
C ALA A 192 -18.14 -10.96 5.72
N GLN A 193 -17.54 -11.84 4.91
CA GLN A 193 -17.30 -13.26 5.18
C GLN A 193 -16.10 -13.47 6.12
N GLY A 194 -15.36 -12.42 6.43
CA GLY A 194 -14.17 -12.45 7.28
C GLY A 194 -12.87 -12.54 6.47
N ARG A 195 -11.83 -13.03 7.13
CA ARG A 195 -10.49 -13.16 6.54
C ARG A 195 -10.38 -14.41 5.67
N VAL A 196 -9.98 -14.23 4.42
CA VAL A 196 -9.73 -15.33 3.47
C VAL A 196 -8.27 -15.36 2.99
N THR A 197 -7.81 -16.55 2.62
CA THR A 197 -6.47 -16.78 2.06
C THR A 197 -6.56 -17.75 0.88
N LEU A 198 -5.66 -17.62 -0.08
CA LEU A 198 -5.54 -18.61 -1.15
C LEU A 198 -4.95 -19.91 -0.60
N VAL A 199 -5.59 -21.03 -0.94
CA VAL A 199 -5.09 -22.37 -0.72
C VAL A 199 -5.01 -23.09 -2.06
N THR A 200 -3.96 -23.87 -2.25
CA THR A 200 -3.90 -24.79 -3.39
C THR A 200 -4.73 -26.02 -3.04
N SER A 201 -5.80 -26.29 -3.79
CA SER A 201 -6.39 -27.62 -3.73
C SER A 201 -5.51 -28.59 -4.53
N SER A 202 -5.32 -29.79 -3.99
CA SER A 202 -4.71 -30.92 -4.69
C SER A 202 -5.77 -31.87 -5.24
N ASP A 203 -6.97 -31.36 -5.52
CA ASP A 203 -8.02 -32.14 -6.17
C ASP A 203 -7.64 -32.33 -7.64
N LYS A 204 -7.38 -33.59 -7.98
CA LYS A 204 -7.10 -34.09 -9.33
C LYS A 204 -8.34 -34.08 -10.20
#